data_AF-A0A6L8E0K2-F1
#
_entry.id   AF-A0A6L8E0K2-F1
#
_cell.length_a   1.000
_cell.length_b   1.000
_cell.length_c   1.000
_cell.angle_alpha   90.00
_cell.angle_beta   90.00
_cell.angle_gamma   90.00
#
_symmetry.space_group_name_H-M   'P 1'
#
loop_
_entity.id
_entity.type
_entity.pdbx_description
1 polymer ?
#
loop_
_entity_poly.entity_id
_entity_poly.type
_entity_poly.pdbx_seq_one_letter_code
_entity_poly.pdbx_strand_id
1 'polypeptide(L)'
;MANRGRPTQTKRQRERARQERARMKTERRAEAKVRRQEAPARPTDFDPDIAGMVPGPQAMPDWQREFFEEEQRAKEAAEKAAREGK
;
A
#
# COMPACT_ATOMS: atom_id res chain seq x y z
N MET A 1 48.89 -24.68 -4.44
CA MET A 1 47.58 -24.58 -3.76
C MET A 1 47.63 -23.39 -2.81
N ALA A 2 46.85 -22.34 -3.03
CA ALA A 2 46.94 -21.11 -2.23
C ALA A 2 46.38 -21.33 -0.82
N ASN A 3 47.22 -21.11 0.20
CA ASN A 3 46.84 -21.14 1.61
C ASN A 3 45.82 -20.03 1.89
N ARG A 4 44.54 -20.41 2.03
CA ARG A 4 43.47 -19.49 2.45
C ARG A 4 43.68 -19.18 3.94
N GLY A 5 44.46 -18.13 4.23
CA GLY A 5 44.77 -17.70 5.59
C GLY A 5 43.52 -17.46 6.45
N ARG A 6 43.68 -17.51 7.78
CA ARG A 6 42.59 -17.29 8.75
C ARG A 6 41.84 -15.98 8.42
N PRO A 7 40.49 -16.00 8.38
CA PRO A 7 39.71 -14.78 8.17
C PRO A 7 40.05 -13.72 9.22
N THR A 8 40.17 -12.48 8.75
CA THR A 8 40.40 -11.29 9.60
C THR A 8 39.31 -11.20 10.68
N GLN A 9 39.64 -10.57 11.81
CA GLN A 9 38.67 -10.38 12.91
C GLN A 9 37.38 -9.71 12.43
N THR A 10 37.50 -8.74 11.51
CA THR A 10 36.37 -8.04 10.89
C THR A 10 35.43 -8.98 10.14
N LYS A 11 35.95 -10.00 9.43
CA LYS A 11 35.10 -11.00 8.75
C LYS A 11 34.33 -11.85 9.76
N ARG A 12 34.97 -12.24 10.87
CA ARG A 12 34.32 -13.02 11.94
C ARG A 12 33.23 -12.23 12.65
N GLN A 13 33.47 -10.95 12.93
CA GLN A 13 32.45 -10.06 13.51
C GLN A 13 31.24 -9.91 12.58
N ARG A 14 31.48 -9.69 11.27
CA ARG A 14 30.40 -9.59 10.29
C ARG A 14 29.60 -10.88 10.16
N GLU A 15 30.25 -12.04 10.26
CA GLU A 15 29.57 -13.33 10.25
C GLU A 15 28.69 -13.52 11.50
N ARG A 16 29.23 -13.26 12.69
CA ARG A 16 28.47 -13.30 13.95
C ARG A 16 27.23 -12.39 13.89
N ALA A 17 27.40 -11.15 13.44
CA ALA A 17 26.29 -10.21 13.29
C ALA A 17 25.21 -10.70 12.30
N ARG A 18 25.59 -11.39 11.21
CA ARG A 18 24.60 -12.00 10.30
C ARG A 18 23.86 -13.16 10.98
N GLN A 19 24.58 -14.01 11.71
CA GLN A 19 23.97 -15.13 12.43
C GLN A 19 23.01 -14.63 13.51
N GLU A 20 23.40 -13.62 14.29
CA GLU A 20 22.55 -13.00 15.31
C GLU A 20 21.28 -12.39 14.70
N ARG A 21 21.41 -11.62 13.59
CA ARG A 21 20.24 -11.09 12.88
C ARG A 21 19.32 -12.18 12.35
N ALA A 22 19.87 -13.29 11.86
CA ALA A 22 19.08 -14.43 11.41
C ALA A 22 18.32 -15.07 12.57
N ARG A 23 18.98 -15.29 13.72
CA ARG A 23 18.38 -15.83 14.95
C ARG A 23 17.25 -14.94 15.47
N MET A 24 17.50 -13.63 15.61
CA MET A 24 16.46 -12.67 16.02
C MET A 24 15.27 -12.65 15.06
N LYS A 25 15.52 -12.76 13.74
CA LYS A 25 14.44 -12.82 12.75
C LYS A 25 13.63 -14.11 12.87
N THR A 26 14.27 -15.24 13.16
CA THR A 26 13.57 -16.52 13.37
C THR A 26 12.77 -16.50 14.67
N GLU A 27 13.32 -15.95 15.74
CA GLU A 27 12.63 -15.77 17.03
C GLU A 27 11.39 -14.87 16.86
N ARG A 28 11.54 -13.70 16.23
CA ARG A 28 10.41 -12.80 15.94
C ARG A 28 9.32 -13.46 15.09
N ARG A 29 9.69 -14.33 14.15
CA ARG A 29 8.72 -15.09 13.34
C ARG A 29 7.99 -16.15 14.17
N ALA A 30 8.70 -16.83 15.07
CA ALA A 30 8.10 -17.80 15.99
C ALA A 30 7.11 -17.11 16.94
N GLU A 31 7.52 -16.00 17.57
CA GLU A 31 6.64 -15.18 18.42
C GLU A 31 5.40 -14.67 17.67
N ALA A 32 5.57 -14.16 16.44
CA ALA A 32 4.44 -13.70 15.63
C ALA A 32 3.48 -14.84 15.26
N LYS A 33 4.00 -16.06 15.06
CA LYS A 33 3.17 -17.25 14.81
C LYS A 33 2.36 -17.62 16.04
N VAL A 34 2.99 -17.65 17.22
CA VAL A 34 2.32 -17.91 18.51
C VAL A 34 1.24 -16.86 18.76
N ARG A 35 1.58 -15.56 18.66
CA ARG A 35 0.61 -14.47 18.82
C ARG A 35 -0.58 -14.58 17.87
N ARG A 36 -0.36 -14.99 16.62
CA ARG A 36 -1.45 -15.18 15.65
C ARG A 36 -2.34 -16.38 16.00
N GLN A 37 -1.78 -17.44 16.57
CA GLN A 37 -2.53 -18.61 17.03
C GLN A 37 -3.33 -18.34 18.30
N GLU A 38 -2.78 -17.52 19.20
CA GLU A 38 -3.43 -17.11 20.45
C GLU A 38 -4.42 -15.95 20.28
N ALA A 39 -4.32 -15.21 19.17
CA ALA A 39 -5.22 -14.11 18.89
C ALA A 39 -6.68 -14.62 18.78
N PRO A 40 -7.64 -13.93 19.41
CA PRO A 40 -9.04 -14.28 19.27
C PRO A 40 -9.48 -14.14 17.80
N ALA A 41 -10.52 -14.89 17.43
CA ALA A 41 -11.18 -14.71 16.14
C ALA A 41 -11.61 -13.24 15.98
N ARG A 42 -11.46 -12.69 14.78
CA ARG A 42 -11.95 -11.34 14.50
C ARG A 42 -13.46 -11.30 14.74
N PRO A 43 -13.99 -10.22 15.35
CA PRO A 43 -15.42 -10.13 15.66
C PRO A 43 -16.29 -10.05 14.41
N THR A 44 -15.72 -9.64 13.27
CA THR A 44 -16.40 -9.47 11.99
C THR A 44 -15.57 -10.06 10.85
N ASP A 45 -16.24 -10.54 9.81
CA ASP A 45 -15.61 -11.01 8.57
C ASP A 45 -15.01 -9.87 7.73
N PHE A 46 -15.39 -8.63 8.03
CA PHE A 46 -14.92 -7.43 7.35
C PHE A 46 -14.05 -6.58 8.28
N ASP A 47 -13.08 -5.88 7.70
CA ASP A 47 -12.25 -4.91 8.41
C ASP A 47 -13.03 -3.60 8.59
N PRO A 48 -13.27 -3.12 9.82
CA PRO A 48 -14.00 -1.87 10.06
C PRO A 48 -13.38 -0.66 9.35
N ASP A 49 -12.06 -0.64 9.18
CA ASP A 49 -11.35 0.48 8.54
C ASP A 49 -11.56 0.50 7.02
N ILE A 50 -11.84 -0.66 6.40
CA ILE A 50 -12.02 -0.81 4.96
C ILE A 50 -13.52 -0.86 4.60
N ALA A 51 -14.40 -1.06 5.59
CA ALA A 51 -15.84 -1.10 5.38
C ALA A 51 -16.34 0.19 4.70
N GLY A 52 -17.04 0.03 3.58
CA GLY A 52 -17.59 1.15 2.81
C GLY A 52 -16.64 1.76 1.76
N MET A 53 -15.38 1.32 1.68
CA MET A 53 -14.50 1.70 0.58
C MET A 53 -14.85 0.92 -0.69
N VAL A 54 -15.05 1.65 -1.78
CA VAL A 54 -15.31 1.06 -3.10
C VAL A 54 -13.98 0.91 -3.85
N PRO A 55 -13.63 -0.28 -4.34
CA PRO A 55 -12.42 -0.46 -5.14
C PRO A 55 -12.53 0.28 -6.46
N GLY A 56 -11.46 0.98 -6.85
CA GLY A 56 -11.38 1.75 -8.09
C GLY A 56 -11.05 3.22 -7.84
N PRO A 57 -11.12 4.06 -8.87
CA PRO A 57 -10.98 5.50 -8.72
C PRO A 57 -12.05 6.05 -7.78
N GLN A 58 -11.66 6.95 -6.88
CA GLN A 58 -12.60 7.64 -6.00
C GLN A 58 -13.60 8.42 -6.86
N ALA A 59 -14.89 8.25 -6.57
CA ALA A 59 -15.93 8.99 -7.27
C ALA A 59 -15.72 10.50 -7.06
N MET A 60 -15.90 11.27 -8.14
CA MET A 60 -15.79 12.73 -8.07
C MET A 60 -16.78 13.28 -7.03
N PRO A 61 -16.39 14.25 -6.19
CA PRO A 61 -17.31 14.94 -5.29
C PRO A 61 -18.40 15.68 -6.06
N ASP A 62 -19.56 15.90 -5.43
CA ASP A 62 -20.71 16.52 -6.09
C ASP A 62 -20.40 17.93 -6.63
N TRP A 63 -19.67 18.75 -5.87
CA TRP A 63 -19.23 20.08 -6.32
C TRP A 63 -18.39 20.05 -7.60
N GLN A 64 -17.60 18.99 -7.80
CA GLN A 64 -16.77 18.85 -8.99
C GLN A 64 -17.60 18.39 -10.19
N ARG A 65 -18.63 17.57 -9.95
CA ARG A 65 -19.57 17.15 -10.99
C ARG A 65 -20.39 18.33 -11.48
N GLU A 66 -20.96 19.12 -10.56
CA GLU A 66 -21.74 20.32 -10.86
C GLU A 66 -20.93 21.31 -11.73
N PHE A 67 -19.68 21.56 -11.36
CA PHE A 67 -18.78 22.42 -12.14
C PHE A 67 -18.61 21.95 -13.59
N PHE A 68 -18.38 20.65 -13.80
CA PHE A 68 -18.23 20.11 -15.14
C PHE A 68 -19.54 20.11 -15.93
N GLU A 69 -20.68 19.86 -15.29
CA GLU A 69 -22.00 19.92 -15.92
C GLU A 69 -22.34 21.33 -16.42
N GLU A 70 -22.06 22.36 -15.60
CA GLU A 70 -22.24 23.76 -16.00
C GLU A 70 -21.35 24.14 -17.19
N GLU A 71 -20.08 23.71 -17.18
CA GLU A 71 -19.15 23.97 -18.29
C GLU A 71 -19.62 23.28 -19.58
N GLN A 72 -20.13 22.04 -19.50
CA GLN A 72 -20.70 21.33 -20.65
C GLN A 72 -21.94 22.04 -21.18
N ARG A 73 -22.84 22.48 -20.29
CA ARG A 73 -24.03 23.24 -20.68
C ARG A 73 -23.68 24.56 -21.36
N ALA A 74 -22.66 25.25 -20.86
CA ALA A 74 -22.16 26.49 -21.47
C ALA A 74 -21.57 26.24 -22.86
N LYS A 75 -20.80 25.15 -23.03
CA LYS A 75 -20.26 24.73 -24.34
C LYS A 75 -21.37 24.38 -25.33
N GLU A 76 -22.37 23.62 -24.91
CA GLU A 76 -23.51 23.23 -25.75
C GLU A 76 -24.33 24.46 -26.17
N ALA A 77 -24.57 25.41 -25.25
CA ALA A 77 -25.23 26.66 -25.56
C ALA A 77 -24.44 27.51 -26.57
N ALA A 78 -23.12 27.59 -26.42
CA ALA A 78 -22.24 28.29 -27.36
C ALA A 78 -22.23 27.63 -28.74
N GLU A 79 -22.18 26.29 -28.80
CA GLU A 79 -22.25 25.53 -30.05
C GLU A 79 -23.60 25.73 -30.76
N LYS A 80 -24.70 25.70 -29.99
CA LYS A 80 -26.04 25.93 -30.53
C LYS A 80 -26.19 27.35 -31.10
N ALA A 81 -25.70 28.37 -30.39
CA ALA A 81 -25.69 29.75 -30.87
C ALA A 81 -24.84 29.91 -32.14
N ALA A 82 -23.69 29.22 -32.23
CA ALA A 82 -22.86 29.21 -33.43
C ALA A 82 -23.54 28.52 -34.62
N ARG A 83 -24.39 27.52 -34.36
CA ARG A 83 -25.17 26.82 -35.40
C ARG A 83 -26.38 27.62 -35.89
N GLU A 84 -27.03 28.39 -35.02
CA GLU A 84 -28.19 29.24 -35.35
C GLU A 84 -27.78 30.56 -36.03
N GLY A 85 -26.55 31.04 -35.82
CA GLY A 85 -26.00 32.25 -36.43
C GLY A 85 -25.41 32.08 -37.84
N LYS A 86 -25.62 30.92 -38.49
CA LYS A 86 -25.09 30.59 -39.82
C LYS A 86 -26.23 30.28 -40.79
#